data_AF-A0A926D3S1-F1
#
_entry.id   AF-A0A926D3S1-F1
#
_cell.length_a   1.000
_cell.length_b   1.000
_cell.length_c   1.000
_cell.angle_alpha   90.00
_cell.angle_beta   90.00
_cell.angle_gamma   90.00
#
_symmetry.space_group_name_H-M   'P 1'
#
loop_
_entity.id
_entity.type
_entity.pdbx_description
1 polymer ?
#
loop_
_entity_poly.entity_id
_entity_poly.type
_entity_poly.pdbx_seq_one_letter_code
_entity_poly.pdbx_strand_id
1 'polypeptide(L)'
;MIPQSIQNDNALILERLSLFLNGDPAAIRGEMVAELASACGVELEEGYRLLLASMLGLDMGHNPAHRALYHRYFPHMVHLLDPADFKGDAYLQNIRFPQAARGDWAFTTQNYRPYEAFVCDDFAPLPDGRVIPQIGYFAQGFSYPAVLQAGREWMTVTPNEIATMRAPLAAAAGRVLTYGLGLGYFAYHAAQRPQVASLTVVERDADAIALFEEYLLPQFPCRDKVTLIQADAFDFAASRMAAGRYDLVFCDLWHDPSDGVALYKRMKGFERLSPRSQFFYWIEQTLRYYI
;
A
#
# COMPACT_ATOMS: atom_id res chain seq x y z
N MET A 1 5.30 -11.66 -25.82
CA MET A 1 6.28 -10.55 -25.77
C MET A 1 5.47 -9.26 -25.75
N ILE A 2 5.68 -8.38 -24.77
CA ILE A 2 4.92 -7.12 -24.66
C ILE A 2 5.35 -6.18 -25.78
N PRO A 3 4.44 -5.52 -26.51
CA PRO A 3 4.80 -4.57 -27.57
C PRO A 3 5.65 -3.41 -27.05
N GLN A 4 6.68 -3.00 -27.80
CA GLN A 4 7.58 -1.90 -27.43
C GLN A 4 6.82 -0.59 -27.17
N SER A 5 5.74 -0.33 -27.92
CA SER A 5 4.88 0.84 -27.68
C SER A 5 4.27 0.84 -26.29
N ILE A 6 3.78 -0.31 -25.81
CA ILE A 6 3.21 -0.45 -24.46
C ILE A 6 4.29 -0.31 -23.39
N GLN A 7 5.50 -0.83 -23.64
CA GLN A 7 6.62 -0.63 -22.72
C GLN A 7 6.98 0.85 -22.57
N ASN A 8 7.03 1.59 -23.69
CA ASN A 8 7.29 3.03 -23.69
C ASN A 8 6.17 3.80 -22.98
N ASP A 9 4.91 3.42 -23.22
CA ASP A 9 3.75 4.01 -22.56
C ASP A 9 3.77 3.80 -21.03
N ASN A 10 4.05 2.57 -20.58
CA ASN A 10 4.21 2.25 -19.16
C ASN A 10 5.32 3.11 -18.54
N ALA A 11 6.50 3.13 -19.16
CA ALA A 11 7.65 3.90 -18.65
C ALA A 11 7.33 5.39 -18.55
N LEU A 12 6.68 5.95 -19.58
CA LEU A 12 6.30 7.36 -19.61
C LEU A 12 5.32 7.72 -18.49
N ILE A 13 4.28 6.91 -18.30
CA ILE A 13 3.27 7.15 -17.25
C ILE A 13 3.90 7.05 -15.87
N LEU A 14 4.69 6.00 -15.62
CA LEU A 14 5.32 5.77 -14.31
C LEU A 14 6.35 6.85 -13.97
N GLU A 15 7.20 7.26 -14.92
CA GLU A 15 8.17 8.34 -14.72
C GLU A 15 7.45 9.65 -14.34
N ARG A 16 6.46 10.05 -15.13
CA ARG A 16 5.77 11.33 -14.92
C ARG A 16 4.94 11.33 -13.64
N LEU A 17 4.26 10.23 -13.32
CA LEU A 17 3.56 10.09 -12.05
C LEU A 17 4.51 10.14 -10.87
N SER A 18 5.66 9.46 -10.94
CA SER A 18 6.67 9.52 -9.89
C SER A 18 7.13 10.96 -9.66
N LEU A 19 7.39 11.73 -10.72
CA LEU A 19 7.76 13.14 -10.59
C LEU A 19 6.65 14.00 -9.96
N PHE A 20 5.40 13.77 -10.35
CA PHE A 20 4.25 14.50 -9.80
C PHE A 20 4.03 14.20 -8.31
N LEU A 21 3.99 12.91 -7.95
CA LEU A 21 3.71 12.46 -6.58
C LEU A 21 4.81 12.86 -5.60
N ASN A 22 6.07 12.90 -6.03
CA ASN A 22 7.20 13.35 -5.20
C ASN A 22 7.40 14.88 -5.22
N GLY A 23 6.77 15.59 -6.15
CA GLY A 23 6.91 17.03 -6.33
C GLY A 23 5.83 17.83 -5.61
N ASP A 24 4.59 17.75 -6.10
CA ASP A 24 3.43 18.42 -5.52
C ASP A 24 2.16 17.59 -5.77
N PRO A 25 1.92 16.52 -4.97
CA PRO A 25 0.74 15.66 -5.15
C PRO A 25 -0.59 16.39 -4.91
N ALA A 26 -0.58 17.60 -4.33
CA ALA A 26 -1.77 18.41 -4.07
C ALA A 26 -1.91 19.61 -5.01
N ALA A 27 -1.20 19.62 -6.13
CA ALA A 27 -1.28 20.69 -7.12
C ALA A 27 -2.70 20.88 -7.70
N ILE A 28 -3.50 19.79 -7.75
CA ILE A 28 -4.88 19.81 -8.22
C ILE A 28 -5.80 20.17 -7.07
N ARG A 29 -6.63 21.21 -7.25
CA ARG A 29 -7.57 21.70 -6.23
C ARG A 29 -9.00 21.63 -6.74
N GLY A 30 -9.96 21.56 -5.82
CA GLY A 30 -11.38 21.37 -6.14
C GLY A 30 -11.96 22.45 -7.05
N GLU A 31 -11.54 23.71 -6.89
CA GLU A 31 -11.95 24.81 -7.76
C GLU A 31 -11.46 24.63 -9.20
N MET A 32 -10.25 24.11 -9.40
CA MET A 32 -9.70 23.84 -10.74
C MET A 32 -10.51 22.74 -11.43
N VAL A 33 -10.85 21.68 -10.66
CA VAL A 33 -11.66 20.57 -11.14
C VAL A 33 -13.04 21.07 -11.55
N ALA A 34 -13.70 21.87 -10.71
CA ALA A 34 -15.03 22.42 -10.98
C ALA A 34 -15.03 23.36 -12.20
N GLU A 35 -14.03 24.23 -12.32
CA GLU A 35 -13.88 25.14 -13.45
C GLU A 35 -13.69 24.37 -14.77
N LEU A 36 -12.76 23.41 -14.81
CA LEU A 36 -12.51 22.62 -16.01
C LEU A 36 -13.73 21.75 -16.38
N ALA A 37 -14.33 21.08 -15.41
CA ALA A 37 -15.52 20.26 -15.61
C ALA A 37 -16.66 21.07 -16.23
N SER A 38 -16.93 22.27 -15.69
CA SER A 38 -17.94 23.18 -16.23
C SER A 38 -17.59 23.69 -17.62
N ALA A 39 -16.34 24.08 -17.87
CA ALA A 39 -15.91 24.61 -19.16
C ALA A 39 -15.96 23.55 -20.28
N CYS A 40 -15.65 22.29 -19.96
CA CYS A 40 -15.64 21.18 -20.92
C CYS A 40 -16.96 20.41 -20.99
N GLY A 41 -17.91 20.65 -20.07
CA GLY A 41 -19.16 19.90 -19.99
C GLY A 41 -18.97 18.43 -19.61
N VAL A 42 -18.06 18.14 -18.68
CA VAL A 42 -17.74 16.79 -18.20
C VAL A 42 -17.97 16.66 -16.69
N GLU A 43 -18.05 15.42 -16.21
CA GLU A 43 -18.15 15.13 -14.77
C GLU A 43 -16.87 15.54 -14.01
N LEU A 44 -16.99 15.80 -12.70
CA LEU A 44 -15.86 16.22 -11.85
C LEU A 44 -14.69 15.23 -11.89
N GLU A 45 -14.97 13.93 -11.92
CA GLU A 45 -13.91 12.92 -12.03
C GLU A 45 -13.13 13.02 -13.34
N GLU A 46 -13.82 13.27 -14.45
CA GLU A 46 -13.17 13.46 -15.74
C GLU A 46 -12.38 14.78 -15.76
N GLY A 47 -12.91 15.84 -15.14
CA GLY A 47 -12.17 17.07 -14.91
C GLY A 47 -10.86 16.83 -14.13
N TYR A 48 -10.90 16.01 -13.07
CA TYR A 48 -9.69 15.64 -12.34
C TYR A 48 -8.70 14.86 -13.20
N ARG A 49 -9.16 13.84 -13.95
CA ARG A 49 -8.30 13.04 -14.84
C ARG A 49 -7.61 13.91 -15.90
N LEU A 50 -8.34 14.85 -16.50
CA LEU A 50 -7.79 15.79 -17.48
C LEU A 50 -6.77 16.74 -16.87
N LEU A 51 -7.02 17.26 -15.67
CA LEU A 51 -6.04 18.07 -14.94
C LEU A 51 -4.78 17.27 -14.61
N LEU A 52 -4.93 16.05 -14.10
CA LEU A 52 -3.79 15.18 -13.84
C LEU A 52 -3.01 14.91 -15.14
N ALA A 53 -3.68 14.59 -16.23
CA ALA A 53 -3.02 14.37 -17.53
C ALA A 53 -2.21 15.60 -17.97
N SER A 54 -2.77 16.80 -17.79
CA SER A 54 -2.09 18.07 -18.07
C SER A 54 -0.88 18.30 -17.16
N MET A 55 -1.00 18.04 -15.85
CA MET A 55 0.10 18.13 -14.88
C MET A 55 1.22 17.12 -15.17
N LEU A 56 0.85 15.97 -15.73
CA LEU A 56 1.78 14.98 -16.27
C LEU A 56 2.28 15.36 -17.68
N GLY A 57 2.09 16.60 -18.14
CA GLY A 57 2.62 17.10 -19.42
C GLY A 57 2.06 16.41 -20.67
N LEU A 58 0.84 15.86 -20.60
CA LEU A 58 0.19 15.27 -21.78
C LEU A 58 -0.56 16.35 -22.58
N ASP A 59 -0.01 16.72 -23.73
CA ASP A 59 -0.73 17.52 -24.74
C ASP A 59 -1.85 16.72 -25.42
N MET A 60 -3.02 16.74 -24.83
CA MET A 60 -4.23 16.09 -25.34
C MET A 60 -4.83 16.80 -26.56
N GLY A 61 -4.52 18.08 -26.79
CA GLY A 61 -5.07 18.87 -27.89
C GLY A 61 -4.40 18.57 -29.22
N HIS A 62 -3.07 18.52 -29.24
CA HIS A 62 -2.31 18.46 -30.49
C HIS A 62 -1.57 17.14 -30.71
N ASN A 63 -1.40 16.31 -29.67
CA ASN A 63 -0.67 15.04 -29.79
C ASN A 63 -1.63 13.82 -29.78
N PRO A 64 -1.87 13.16 -30.93
CA PRO A 64 -2.72 11.98 -31.01
C PRO A 64 -2.24 10.80 -30.15
N ALA A 65 -0.92 10.67 -29.94
CA ALA A 65 -0.36 9.60 -29.12
C ALA A 65 -0.67 9.82 -27.63
N HIS A 66 -0.59 11.06 -27.14
CA HIS A 66 -1.01 11.40 -25.79
C HIS A 66 -2.50 11.16 -25.58
N ARG A 67 -3.34 11.49 -26.58
CA ARG A 67 -4.77 11.14 -26.52
C ARG A 67 -5.01 9.64 -26.38
N ALA A 68 -4.33 8.85 -27.21
CA ALA A 68 -4.43 7.40 -27.14
C ALA A 68 -3.89 6.84 -25.82
N LEU A 69 -2.83 7.43 -25.25
CA LEU A 69 -2.31 7.07 -23.94
C LEU A 69 -3.34 7.35 -22.84
N TYR A 70 -3.91 8.54 -22.81
CA TYR A 70 -4.94 8.92 -21.84
C TYR A 70 -6.10 7.93 -21.80
N HIS A 71 -6.71 7.66 -22.96
CA HIS A 71 -7.86 6.75 -23.05
C HIS A 71 -7.53 5.31 -22.64
N ARG A 72 -6.26 4.89 -22.75
CA ARG A 72 -5.81 3.54 -22.37
C ARG A 72 -5.44 3.42 -20.89
N TYR A 73 -5.07 4.50 -20.20
CA TYR A 73 -4.56 4.43 -18.83
C TYR A 73 -5.48 5.13 -17.84
N PHE A 74 -5.82 6.41 -18.04
CA PHE A 74 -6.44 7.26 -17.02
C PHE A 74 -7.78 6.75 -16.49
N PRO A 75 -8.70 6.22 -17.33
CA PRO A 75 -9.96 5.66 -16.84
C PRO A 75 -9.80 4.45 -15.91
N HIS A 76 -8.68 3.74 -16.00
CA HIS A 76 -8.37 2.57 -15.17
C HIS A 76 -7.38 2.87 -14.03
N MET A 77 -6.74 4.03 -14.08
CA MET A 77 -5.63 4.44 -13.23
C MET A 77 -6.08 5.36 -12.09
N VAL A 78 -7.12 6.16 -12.31
CA VAL A 78 -7.50 7.26 -11.41
C VAL A 78 -8.86 7.00 -10.77
N HIS A 79 -8.88 7.03 -9.44
CA HIS A 79 -10.02 6.64 -8.62
C HIS A 79 -10.40 7.76 -7.65
N LEU A 80 -11.64 8.25 -7.76
CA LEU A 80 -12.25 9.00 -6.67
C LEU A 80 -12.62 7.99 -5.57
N LEU A 81 -12.05 8.15 -4.39
CA LEU A 81 -12.33 7.30 -3.25
C LEU A 81 -13.30 7.98 -2.28
N ASP A 82 -14.12 7.19 -1.58
CA ASP A 82 -15.00 7.69 -0.52
C ASP A 82 -14.33 7.48 0.85
N PRO A 83 -14.10 8.54 1.65
CA PRO A 83 -13.62 8.41 3.03
C PRO A 83 -14.47 7.49 3.91
N ALA A 84 -15.76 7.33 3.62
CA ALA A 84 -16.66 6.45 4.35
C ALA A 84 -16.23 4.97 4.27
N ASP A 85 -15.68 4.54 3.12
CA ASP A 85 -15.22 3.16 2.93
C ASP A 85 -14.10 2.79 3.90
N PHE A 86 -13.25 3.77 4.23
CA PHE A 86 -12.13 3.59 5.16
C PHE A 86 -12.54 3.84 6.61
N LYS A 87 -13.44 4.79 6.87
CA LYS A 87 -14.00 5.00 8.23
C LYS A 87 -14.84 3.82 8.70
N GLY A 88 -15.35 3.00 7.77
CA GLY A 88 -16.03 1.74 8.05
C GLY A 88 -15.11 0.60 8.49
N ASP A 89 -13.80 0.73 8.30
CA ASP A 89 -12.83 -0.31 8.60
C ASP A 89 -12.73 -0.58 10.12
N ALA A 90 -12.79 -1.86 10.49
CA ALA A 90 -12.83 -2.27 11.90
C ALA A 90 -11.55 -1.88 12.66
N TYR A 91 -10.38 -1.89 12.02
CA TYR A 91 -9.14 -1.45 12.65
C TYR A 91 -9.20 0.05 12.95
N LEU A 92 -9.56 0.86 11.96
CA LEU A 92 -9.67 2.32 12.12
C LEU A 92 -10.76 2.72 13.12
N GLN A 93 -11.82 1.91 13.26
CA GLN A 93 -12.87 2.13 14.26
C GLN A 93 -12.48 1.72 15.67
N ASN A 94 -11.71 0.66 15.85
CA ASN A 94 -11.48 0.06 17.17
C ASN A 94 -10.14 0.45 17.78
N ILE A 95 -9.12 0.73 16.97
CA ILE A 95 -7.80 1.07 17.46
C ILE A 95 -7.69 2.57 17.68
N ARG A 96 -7.20 2.95 18.86
CA ARG A 96 -6.91 4.34 19.24
C ARG A 96 -5.42 4.52 19.39
N PHE A 97 -4.89 5.55 18.75
CA PHE A 97 -3.50 5.93 18.79
C PHE A 97 -3.32 7.08 19.79
N PRO A 98 -2.73 6.83 20.97
CA PRO A 98 -2.42 7.89 21.91
C PRO A 98 -1.22 8.71 21.41
N GLN A 99 -1.03 9.89 21.99
CA GLN A 99 0.24 10.60 21.87
C GLN A 99 1.30 9.85 22.67
N ALA A 100 2.02 8.95 22.01
CA ALA A 100 3.07 8.16 22.60
C ALA A 100 4.25 8.02 21.63
N ALA A 101 5.43 7.91 22.22
CA ALA A 101 6.68 7.69 21.52
C ALA A 101 7.58 6.78 22.35
N ARG A 102 8.47 6.05 21.67
CA ARG A 102 9.47 5.20 22.28
C ARG A 102 10.69 5.12 21.36
N GLY A 103 11.86 5.43 21.89
CA GLY A 103 13.07 5.59 21.06
C GLY A 103 12.83 6.62 19.96
N ASP A 104 13.12 6.24 18.72
CA ASP A 104 12.89 7.08 17.54
C ASP A 104 11.45 6.99 16.99
N TRP A 105 10.61 6.14 17.56
CA TRP A 105 9.25 5.86 17.08
C TRP A 105 8.22 6.74 17.76
N ALA A 106 7.32 7.36 16.99
CA ALA A 106 6.24 8.18 17.53
C ALA A 106 4.93 7.98 16.75
N PHE A 107 3.82 7.76 17.46
CA PHE A 107 2.50 7.80 16.85
C PHE A 107 2.14 9.20 16.43
N THR A 108 1.48 9.32 15.28
CA THR A 108 0.92 10.56 14.78
C THR A 108 -0.33 10.29 13.94
N THR A 109 -1.01 11.36 13.56
CA THR A 109 -2.08 11.35 12.56
C THR A 109 -1.63 12.19 11.39
N GLN A 110 -1.72 11.62 10.19
CA GLN A 110 -1.43 12.30 8.93
C GLN A 110 -2.72 12.55 8.17
N ASN A 111 -2.66 13.41 7.16
CA ASN A 111 -3.84 13.87 6.44
C ASN A 111 -3.59 14.05 4.96
N TYR A 112 -4.42 13.44 4.12
CA TYR A 112 -4.57 13.85 2.74
C TYR A 112 -5.43 15.11 2.66
N ARG A 113 -5.00 16.07 1.83
CA ARG A 113 -5.81 17.23 1.46
C ARG A 113 -6.88 16.83 0.44
N PRO A 114 -8.00 17.56 0.36
CA PRO A 114 -8.93 17.41 -0.77
C PRO A 114 -8.18 17.49 -2.10
N TYR A 115 -8.48 16.55 -3.00
CA TYR A 115 -7.91 16.41 -4.35
C TYR A 115 -6.41 16.10 -4.44
N GLU A 116 -5.76 15.84 -3.29
CA GLU A 116 -4.40 15.32 -3.26
C GLU A 116 -4.34 13.90 -3.84
N ALA A 117 -3.43 13.69 -4.79
CA ALA A 117 -3.19 12.39 -5.41
C ALA A 117 -2.29 11.53 -4.51
N PHE A 118 -2.62 10.25 -4.40
CA PHE A 118 -1.79 9.26 -3.70
C PHE A 118 -1.90 7.90 -4.38
N VAL A 119 -0.93 7.02 -4.13
CA VAL A 119 -1.04 5.61 -4.54
C VAL A 119 -2.09 4.95 -3.64
N CYS A 120 -3.10 4.31 -4.21
CA CYS A 120 -4.21 3.72 -3.47
C CYS A 120 -4.28 2.19 -3.53
N ASP A 121 -3.48 1.54 -4.37
CA ASP A 121 -3.35 0.10 -4.47
C ASP A 121 -2.07 -0.27 -5.24
N ASP A 122 -1.73 -1.57 -5.28
CA ASP A 122 -0.65 -2.12 -6.10
C ASP A 122 -0.93 -1.93 -7.60
N PHE A 123 0.10 -2.11 -8.43
CA PHE A 123 -0.06 -2.08 -9.88
C PHE A 123 -1.07 -3.13 -10.35
N ALA A 124 -1.95 -2.72 -11.27
CA ALA A 124 -2.89 -3.59 -11.95
C ALA A 124 -2.34 -3.99 -13.34
N PRO A 125 -1.68 -5.15 -13.48
CA PRO A 125 -1.23 -5.62 -14.79
C PRO A 125 -2.41 -6.06 -15.65
N LEU A 126 -2.39 -5.71 -16.94
CA LEU A 126 -3.37 -6.12 -17.93
C LEU A 126 -2.82 -7.18 -18.89
N PRO A 127 -3.67 -8.03 -19.49
CA PRO A 127 -3.22 -9.10 -20.39
C PRO A 127 -2.44 -8.63 -21.62
N ASP A 128 -2.62 -7.38 -22.05
CA ASP A 128 -1.89 -6.79 -23.18
C ASP A 128 -0.49 -6.25 -22.79
N GLY A 129 -0.12 -6.33 -21.51
CA GLY A 129 1.16 -5.90 -20.97
C GLY A 129 1.19 -4.46 -20.45
N ARG A 130 0.05 -3.75 -20.45
CA ARG A 130 -0.07 -2.50 -19.69
C ARG A 130 0.05 -2.79 -18.20
N VAL A 131 0.69 -1.88 -17.49
CA VAL A 131 0.80 -1.89 -16.03
C VAL A 131 0.17 -0.60 -15.55
N ILE A 132 -1.03 -0.71 -14.97
CA ILE A 132 -1.82 0.45 -14.58
C ILE A 132 -1.47 0.81 -13.13
N PRO A 133 -0.82 1.95 -12.85
CA PRO A 133 -0.67 2.42 -11.49
C PRO A 133 -2.05 2.75 -10.91
N GLN A 134 -2.25 2.66 -9.61
CA GLN A 134 -3.54 2.92 -8.98
C GLN A 134 -3.42 4.19 -8.15
N ILE A 135 -3.99 5.27 -8.68
CA ILE A 135 -3.93 6.63 -8.12
C ILE A 135 -5.30 7.00 -7.56
N GLY A 136 -5.36 7.21 -6.26
CA GLY A 136 -6.54 7.67 -5.54
C GLY A 136 -6.49 9.17 -5.28
N TYR A 137 -7.67 9.75 -5.12
CA TYR A 137 -7.85 11.05 -4.49
C TYR A 137 -9.18 11.08 -3.73
N PHE A 138 -9.29 11.99 -2.77
CA PHE A 138 -10.53 12.24 -2.04
C PHE A 138 -11.07 13.63 -2.38
N ALA A 139 -12.39 13.79 -2.53
CA ALA A 139 -13.00 15.12 -2.69
C ALA A 139 -12.97 15.98 -1.41
N GLN A 140 -12.63 15.37 -0.27
CA GLN A 140 -12.53 15.98 1.05
C GLN A 140 -11.29 15.46 1.78
N GLY A 141 -10.87 16.13 2.86
CA GLY A 141 -9.70 15.69 3.63
C GLY A 141 -9.92 14.31 4.28
N PHE A 142 -8.86 13.52 4.35
CA PHE A 142 -8.87 12.19 4.97
C PHE A 142 -7.70 12.03 5.94
N SER A 143 -8.00 11.71 7.20
CA SER A 143 -7.01 11.47 8.24
C SER A 143 -6.75 9.98 8.41
N TYR A 144 -5.48 9.61 8.62
CA TYR A 144 -5.07 8.24 8.87
C TYR A 144 -3.98 8.17 9.95
N PRO A 145 -3.91 7.07 10.72
CA PRO A 145 -2.85 6.88 11.69
C PRO A 145 -1.53 6.59 10.98
N ALA A 146 -0.46 7.11 11.56
CA ALA A 146 0.89 6.88 11.09
C ALA A 146 1.86 6.77 12.26
N VAL A 147 3.04 6.26 11.97
CA VAL A 147 4.20 6.29 12.86
C VAL A 147 5.35 6.95 12.15
N LEU A 148 6.02 7.85 12.86
CA LEU A 148 7.28 8.44 12.44
C LEU A 148 8.44 7.66 13.07
N GLN A 149 9.51 7.44 12.31
CA GLN A 149 10.82 7.06 12.81
C GLN A 149 11.79 8.22 12.61
N ALA A 150 12.35 8.75 13.70
CA ALA A 150 13.24 9.92 13.67
C ALA A 150 12.63 11.12 12.90
N GLY A 151 11.31 11.31 13.02
CA GLY A 151 10.55 12.38 12.37
C GLY A 151 10.17 12.13 10.90
N ARG A 152 10.61 11.02 10.29
CA ARG A 152 10.18 10.61 8.94
C ARG A 152 9.04 9.60 9.03
N GLU A 153 8.03 9.74 8.18
CA GLU A 153 6.96 8.74 8.06
C GLU A 153 7.51 7.37 7.71
N TRP A 154 7.06 6.35 8.45
CA TRP A 154 7.55 4.98 8.32
C TRP A 154 6.42 3.96 8.12
N MET A 155 5.41 3.96 9.00
CA MET A 155 4.22 3.10 8.84
C MET A 155 2.97 3.95 8.78
N THR A 156 2.02 3.55 7.95
CA THR A 156 0.73 4.21 7.83
C THR A 156 -0.40 3.19 7.77
N VAL A 157 -1.66 3.64 7.91
CA VAL A 157 -2.84 2.87 7.48
C VAL A 157 -3.56 3.69 6.41
N THR A 158 -2.96 3.76 5.23
CA THR A 158 -3.50 4.46 4.07
C THR A 158 -4.44 3.56 3.25
N PRO A 159 -5.18 4.11 2.27
CA PRO A 159 -5.91 3.30 1.30
C PRO A 159 -5.07 2.21 0.62
N ASN A 160 -3.80 2.50 0.29
CA ASN A 160 -2.88 1.52 -0.28
C ASN A 160 -2.66 0.32 0.66
N GLU A 161 -2.37 0.57 1.93
CA GLU A 161 -2.18 -0.48 2.92
C GLU A 161 -3.42 -1.36 3.05
N ILE A 162 -4.59 -0.74 3.13
CA ILE A 162 -5.86 -1.44 3.24
C ILE A 162 -6.13 -2.28 1.99
N ALA A 163 -5.89 -1.73 0.79
CA ALA A 163 -6.16 -2.42 -0.46
C ALA A 163 -5.20 -3.60 -0.71
N THR A 164 -3.90 -3.37 -0.54
CA THR A 164 -2.84 -4.37 -0.80
C THR A 164 -2.89 -5.54 0.18
N MET A 165 -3.42 -5.34 1.40
CA MET A 165 -3.60 -6.41 2.37
C MET A 165 -4.87 -7.26 2.16
N ARG A 166 -5.80 -6.88 1.27
CA ARG A 166 -7.05 -7.65 1.02
C ARG A 166 -6.78 -9.08 0.59
N ALA A 167 -5.90 -9.29 -0.38
CA ALA A 167 -5.59 -10.63 -0.91
C ALA A 167 -4.95 -11.55 0.13
N PRO A 168 -3.86 -11.16 0.85
CA PRO A 168 -3.29 -12.00 1.89
C PRO A 168 -4.27 -12.23 3.06
N LEU A 169 -5.07 -11.22 3.45
CA LEU A 169 -6.09 -11.39 4.49
C LEU A 169 -7.20 -12.35 4.06
N ALA A 170 -7.64 -12.31 2.79
CA ALA A 170 -8.65 -13.24 2.28
C ALA A 170 -8.15 -14.70 2.30
N ALA A 171 -6.85 -14.90 2.05
CA ALA A 171 -6.21 -16.22 2.07
C ALA A 171 -5.78 -16.70 3.47
N ALA A 172 -5.70 -15.80 4.46
CA ALA A 172 -5.23 -16.13 5.81
C ALA A 172 -6.08 -17.23 6.48
N ALA A 173 -5.41 -18.35 6.75
CA ALA A 173 -5.94 -19.54 7.42
C ALA A 173 -4.79 -20.35 8.05
N GLY A 174 -5.10 -21.17 9.06
CA GLY A 174 -4.13 -22.00 9.77
C GLY A 174 -3.18 -21.18 10.65
N ARG A 175 -1.91 -21.54 10.63
CA ARG A 175 -0.83 -20.84 11.33
C ARG A 175 -0.23 -19.81 10.39
N VAL A 176 -0.47 -18.54 10.69
CA VAL A 176 -0.04 -17.41 9.86
C VAL A 176 1.25 -16.83 10.41
N LEU A 177 2.16 -16.46 9.50
CA LEU A 177 3.36 -15.69 9.80
C LEU A 177 3.31 -14.37 9.03
N THR A 178 3.67 -13.27 9.68
CA THR A 178 3.97 -12.02 8.99
C THR A 178 5.36 -11.52 9.37
N TYR A 179 6.12 -11.09 8.38
CA TYR A 179 7.38 -10.38 8.55
C TYR A 179 7.13 -8.89 8.40
N GLY A 180 7.49 -8.12 9.42
CA GLY A 180 7.09 -6.73 9.59
C GLY A 180 5.85 -6.63 10.47
N LEU A 181 5.93 -5.78 11.49
CA LEU A 181 4.82 -5.49 12.38
C LEU A 181 3.84 -4.49 11.78
N GLY A 182 4.37 -3.47 11.09
CA GLY A 182 3.62 -2.31 10.68
C GLY A 182 2.93 -1.63 11.87
N LEU A 183 1.75 -1.06 11.63
CA LEU A 183 0.83 -0.67 12.71
C LEU A 183 0.00 -1.85 13.25
N GLY A 184 0.26 -3.07 12.79
CA GLY A 184 -0.50 -4.26 13.13
C GLY A 184 -1.86 -4.36 12.43
N TYR A 185 -2.08 -3.64 11.32
CA TYR A 185 -3.32 -3.73 10.54
C TYR A 185 -3.56 -5.16 10.04
N PHE A 186 -2.59 -5.76 9.34
CA PHE A 186 -2.67 -7.16 8.92
C PHE A 186 -2.89 -8.09 10.12
N ALA A 187 -2.13 -7.89 11.21
CA ALA A 187 -2.20 -8.73 12.39
C ALA A 187 -3.57 -8.71 13.07
N TYR A 188 -4.16 -7.51 13.17
CA TYR A 188 -5.49 -7.29 13.72
C TYR A 188 -6.57 -8.05 12.94
N HIS A 189 -6.58 -7.91 11.61
CA HIS A 189 -7.57 -8.57 10.77
C HIS A 189 -7.33 -10.08 10.68
N ALA A 190 -6.08 -10.52 10.52
CA ALA A 190 -5.74 -11.94 10.44
C ALA A 190 -6.11 -12.69 11.71
N ALA A 191 -5.80 -12.16 12.90
CA ALA A 191 -6.14 -12.81 14.17
C ALA A 191 -7.66 -13.00 14.36
N GLN A 192 -8.46 -12.07 13.87
CA GLN A 192 -9.93 -12.15 13.99
C GLN A 192 -10.57 -13.16 13.04
N ARG A 193 -9.85 -13.64 12.01
CA ARG A 193 -10.39 -14.65 11.12
C ARG A 193 -10.58 -15.98 11.86
N PRO A 194 -11.78 -16.60 11.78
CA PRO A 194 -12.01 -17.91 12.41
C PRO A 194 -11.10 -19.01 11.86
N GLN A 195 -10.68 -18.90 10.59
CA GLN A 195 -9.81 -19.87 9.94
C GLN A 195 -8.35 -19.77 10.42
N VAL A 196 -7.95 -18.66 11.06
CA VAL A 196 -6.60 -18.48 11.61
C VAL A 196 -6.53 -19.05 13.01
N ALA A 197 -5.68 -20.06 13.19
CA ALA A 197 -5.41 -20.74 14.45
C ALA A 197 -4.42 -19.97 15.33
N SER A 198 -3.36 -19.43 14.73
CA SER A 198 -2.38 -18.58 15.40
C SER A 198 -1.71 -17.63 14.40
N LEU A 199 -1.19 -16.53 14.91
CA LEU A 199 -0.44 -15.53 14.15
C LEU A 199 0.90 -15.27 14.84
N THR A 200 2.00 -15.49 14.12
CA THR A 200 3.33 -15.02 14.51
C THR A 200 3.66 -13.75 13.75
N VAL A 201 4.10 -12.73 14.47
CA VAL A 201 4.59 -11.46 13.91
C VAL A 201 6.08 -11.35 14.23
N VAL A 202 6.91 -11.20 13.21
CA VAL A 202 8.36 -11.03 13.36
C VAL A 202 8.72 -9.59 13.06
N GLU A 203 9.31 -8.91 14.04
CA GLU A 203 9.76 -7.53 13.94
C GLU A 203 11.16 -7.42 14.54
N ARG A 204 12.00 -6.57 13.95
CA ARG A 204 13.40 -6.44 14.38
C ARG A 204 13.52 -5.43 15.53
N ASP A 205 12.77 -4.35 15.46
CA ASP A 205 12.96 -3.19 16.32
C ASP A 205 12.25 -3.36 17.68
N ALA A 206 13.02 -3.33 18.76
CA ALA A 206 12.52 -3.52 20.11
C ALA A 206 11.59 -2.39 20.58
N ASP A 207 11.86 -1.16 20.16
CA ASP A 207 11.07 0.00 20.56
C ASP A 207 9.74 0.03 19.81
N ALA A 208 9.72 -0.35 18.53
CA ALA A 208 8.49 -0.53 17.76
C ALA A 208 7.60 -1.62 18.37
N ILE A 209 8.19 -2.78 18.72
CA ILE A 209 7.48 -3.87 19.40
C ILE A 209 6.88 -3.38 20.72
N ALA A 210 7.70 -2.74 21.56
CA ALA A 210 7.23 -2.31 22.87
C ALA A 210 6.14 -1.23 22.77
N LEU A 211 6.25 -0.30 21.81
CA LEU A 211 5.20 0.69 21.54
C LEU A 211 3.88 0.01 21.10
N PHE A 212 3.96 -1.00 20.25
CA PHE A 212 2.80 -1.77 19.82
C PHE A 212 2.19 -2.60 20.96
N GLU A 213 3.01 -3.29 21.75
CA GLU A 213 2.55 -4.12 22.89
C GLU A 213 1.91 -3.29 23.99
N GLU A 214 2.42 -2.08 24.23
CA GLU A 214 1.92 -1.19 25.27
C GLU A 214 0.58 -0.53 24.85
N TYR A 215 0.47 -0.09 23.59
CA TYR A 215 -0.64 0.75 23.17
C TYR A 215 -1.63 0.08 22.21
N LEU A 216 -1.21 -0.75 21.27
CA LEU A 216 -2.09 -1.26 20.20
C LEU A 216 -2.58 -2.69 20.46
N LEU A 217 -1.69 -3.63 20.79
CA LEU A 217 -2.04 -5.03 21.04
C LEU A 217 -3.12 -5.22 22.12
N PRO A 218 -3.15 -4.45 23.23
CA PRO A 218 -4.19 -4.62 24.25
C PRO A 218 -5.60 -4.36 23.73
N GLN A 219 -5.74 -3.59 22.64
CA GLN A 219 -7.01 -3.26 21.99
C GLN A 219 -7.48 -4.34 21.00
N PHE A 220 -6.68 -5.38 20.73
CA PHE A 220 -7.02 -6.42 19.77
C PHE A 220 -8.02 -7.43 20.37
N PRO A 221 -9.20 -7.65 19.75
CA PRO A 221 -10.19 -8.62 20.27
C PRO A 221 -9.65 -10.05 20.37
N CYS A 222 -8.75 -10.43 19.47
CA CYS A 222 -8.15 -11.77 19.41
C CYS A 222 -6.64 -11.76 19.68
N ARG A 223 -6.18 -10.90 20.61
CA ARG A 223 -4.76 -10.76 20.94
C ARG A 223 -4.08 -12.07 21.35
N ASP A 224 -4.82 -13.01 21.95
CA ASP A 224 -4.28 -14.29 22.42
C ASP A 224 -3.79 -15.20 21.27
N LYS A 225 -4.20 -14.93 20.03
CA LYS A 225 -3.66 -15.61 18.84
C LYS A 225 -2.33 -15.03 18.36
N VAL A 226 -1.97 -13.83 18.81
CA VAL A 226 -0.82 -13.07 18.32
C VAL A 226 0.39 -13.37 19.18
N THR A 227 1.47 -13.80 18.55
CA THR A 227 2.79 -13.97 19.17
C THR A 227 3.78 -13.05 18.48
N LEU A 228 4.38 -12.13 19.23
CA LEU A 228 5.44 -11.25 18.74
C LEU A 228 6.80 -11.90 18.98
N ILE A 229 7.66 -11.83 17.98
CA ILE A 229 9.04 -12.32 18.06
C ILE A 229 9.97 -11.20 17.60
N GLN A 230 10.78 -10.71 18.53
CA GLN A 230 11.87 -9.79 18.21
C GLN A 230 12.99 -10.55 17.49
N ALA A 231 13.10 -10.41 16.17
CA ALA A 231 14.15 -11.02 15.36
C ALA A 231 14.31 -10.31 14.01
N ASP A 232 15.49 -10.46 13.39
CA ASP A 232 15.63 -10.17 11.97
C ASP A 232 14.80 -11.16 11.14
N ALA A 233 14.05 -10.65 10.16
CA ALA A 233 13.15 -11.45 9.35
C ALA A 233 13.88 -12.53 8.53
N PHE A 234 15.07 -12.25 8.01
CA PHE A 234 15.83 -13.21 7.21
C PHE A 234 16.52 -14.26 8.08
N ASP A 235 17.02 -13.87 9.25
CA ASP A 235 17.55 -14.83 10.23
C ASP A 235 16.45 -15.77 10.71
N PHE A 236 15.25 -15.24 10.96
CA PHE A 236 14.08 -16.05 11.30
C PHE A 236 13.67 -16.97 10.14
N ALA A 237 13.62 -16.47 8.90
CA ALA A 237 13.31 -17.25 7.72
C ALA A 237 14.30 -18.42 7.52
N ALA A 238 15.59 -18.16 7.74
CA ALA A 238 16.64 -19.17 7.59
C ALA A 238 16.60 -20.25 8.68
N SER A 239 16.25 -19.90 9.92
CA SER A 239 16.44 -20.78 11.09
C SER A 239 15.15 -21.34 11.70
N ARG A 240 14.02 -20.65 11.52
CA ARG A 240 12.76 -20.96 12.23
C ARG A 240 11.54 -21.14 11.34
N MET A 241 11.58 -20.72 10.08
CA MET A 241 10.50 -20.94 9.09
C MET A 241 10.55 -22.35 8.47
N ALA A 242 10.76 -23.38 9.30
CA ALA A 242 10.88 -24.76 8.83
C ALA A 242 9.58 -25.25 8.18
N ALA A 243 9.72 -26.20 7.25
CA ALA A 243 8.61 -26.79 6.52
C ALA A 243 7.46 -27.23 7.44
N GLY A 244 6.24 -26.80 7.09
CA GLY A 244 5.03 -27.20 7.79
C GLY A 244 4.82 -26.53 9.15
N ARG A 245 5.50 -25.42 9.45
CA ARG A 245 5.20 -24.57 10.64
C ARG A 245 4.14 -23.51 10.40
N TYR A 246 4.06 -23.00 9.17
CA TYR A 246 3.13 -21.95 8.79
C TYR A 246 2.40 -22.35 7.51
N ASP A 247 1.13 -22.01 7.44
CA ASP A 247 0.27 -22.32 6.31
C ASP A 247 0.20 -21.12 5.35
N LEU A 248 0.29 -19.89 5.88
CA LEU A 248 0.47 -18.65 5.11
C LEU A 248 1.59 -17.78 5.69
N VAL A 249 2.36 -17.15 4.81
CA VAL A 249 3.41 -16.19 5.12
C VAL A 249 3.14 -14.89 4.35
N PHE A 250 3.05 -13.77 5.06
CA PHE A 250 2.98 -12.43 4.48
C PHE A 250 4.28 -11.67 4.76
N CYS A 251 4.84 -11.01 3.74
CA CYS A 251 6.10 -10.27 3.85
C CYS A 251 5.87 -8.79 3.55
N ASP A 252 6.11 -7.95 4.56
CA ASP A 252 5.95 -6.50 4.51
C ASP A 252 7.14 -5.84 5.23
N LEU A 253 8.28 -5.74 4.53
CA LEU A 253 9.60 -5.45 5.13
C LEU A 253 10.29 -4.20 4.60
N TRP A 254 9.69 -3.52 3.62
CA TRP A 254 10.33 -2.45 2.85
C TRP A 254 9.48 -1.19 2.87
N HIS A 255 10.06 -0.08 2.42
CA HIS A 255 9.35 1.20 2.35
C HIS A 255 8.61 1.36 1.04
N ASP A 256 9.29 0.99 -0.03
CA ASP A 256 8.87 1.25 -1.39
C ASP A 256 9.62 0.30 -2.35
N PRO A 257 9.42 0.38 -3.67
CA PRO A 257 10.10 -0.51 -4.59
C PRO A 257 11.63 -0.39 -4.61
N SER A 258 12.20 0.75 -4.20
CA SER A 258 13.65 1.01 -4.29
C SER A 258 14.48 0.12 -3.37
N ASP A 259 14.01 -0.16 -2.14
CA ASP A 259 14.60 -1.14 -1.23
C ASP A 259 13.90 -2.50 -1.30
N GLY A 260 12.61 -2.51 -1.66
CA GLY A 260 11.78 -3.71 -1.72
C GLY A 260 12.24 -4.76 -2.72
N VAL A 261 12.76 -4.40 -3.90
CA VAL A 261 13.13 -5.39 -4.94
C VAL A 261 14.22 -6.35 -4.46
N ALA A 262 15.25 -5.84 -3.77
CA ALA A 262 16.34 -6.66 -3.26
C ALA A 262 15.87 -7.56 -2.10
N LEU A 263 15.07 -7.01 -1.19
CA LEU A 263 14.52 -7.73 -0.03
C LEU A 263 13.54 -8.81 -0.47
N TYR A 264 12.67 -8.52 -1.44
CA TYR A 264 11.79 -9.49 -2.10
C TYR A 264 12.57 -10.65 -2.71
N LYS A 265 13.57 -10.37 -3.56
CA LYS A 265 14.41 -11.43 -4.16
C LYS A 265 15.07 -12.31 -3.09
N ARG A 266 15.56 -11.71 -2.00
CA ARG A 266 16.14 -12.44 -0.87
C ARG A 266 15.10 -13.31 -0.18
N MET A 267 13.91 -12.79 0.11
CA MET A 267 12.84 -13.53 0.79
C MET A 267 12.28 -14.67 -0.08
N LYS A 268 12.10 -14.44 -1.38
CA LYS A 268 11.71 -15.48 -2.37
C LYS A 268 12.65 -16.69 -2.32
N GLY A 269 13.94 -16.48 -2.05
CA GLY A 269 14.92 -17.56 -1.91
C GLY A 269 14.67 -18.52 -0.73
N PHE A 270 13.89 -18.10 0.27
CA PHE A 270 13.53 -18.91 1.44
C PHE A 270 12.25 -19.72 1.26
N GLU A 271 11.42 -19.47 0.24
CA GLU A 271 10.17 -20.22 0.01
C GLU A 271 10.40 -21.72 -0.11
N ARG A 272 11.54 -22.12 -0.70
CA ARG A 272 11.94 -23.53 -0.83
C ARG A 272 12.06 -24.27 0.50
N LEU A 273 12.25 -23.56 1.62
CA LEU A 273 12.30 -24.14 2.96
C LEU A 273 10.90 -24.48 3.50
N SER A 274 9.86 -23.92 2.90
CA SER A 274 8.46 -24.08 3.29
C SER A 274 7.55 -24.25 2.06
N PRO A 275 7.71 -25.34 1.29
CA PRO A 275 7.06 -25.53 -0.02
C PRO A 275 5.54 -25.71 0.03
N ARG A 276 4.97 -25.87 1.23
CA ARG A 276 3.52 -25.97 1.44
C ARG A 276 2.88 -24.66 1.91
N SER A 277 3.69 -23.68 2.30
CA SER A 277 3.20 -22.39 2.75
C SER A 277 2.82 -21.54 1.54
N GLN A 278 1.70 -20.82 1.65
CA GLN A 278 1.36 -19.79 0.68
C GLN A 278 2.08 -18.50 1.04
N PHE A 279 2.77 -17.89 0.07
CA PHE A 279 3.49 -16.63 0.28
C PHE A 279 2.78 -15.47 -0.39
N PHE A 280 2.73 -14.35 0.31
CA PHE A 280 2.31 -13.05 -0.19
C PHE A 280 3.36 -12.02 0.16
N TYR A 281 3.52 -11.04 -0.73
CA TYR A 281 4.46 -9.94 -0.56
C TYR A 281 3.69 -8.63 -0.76
N TRP A 282 3.92 -7.65 0.11
CA TRP A 282 3.36 -6.32 -0.03
C TRP A 282 3.79 -5.72 -1.38
N ILE A 283 2.87 -5.07 -2.10
CA ILE A 283 3.10 -4.46 -3.43
C ILE A 283 3.83 -5.38 -4.46
N GLU A 284 3.58 -6.70 -4.43
CA GLU A 284 4.30 -7.67 -5.26
C GLU A 284 4.24 -7.36 -6.77
N GLN A 285 3.12 -6.87 -7.30
CA GLN A 285 3.02 -6.55 -8.73
C GLN A 285 3.94 -5.39 -9.09
N THR A 286 4.01 -4.37 -8.25
CA THR A 286 4.96 -3.26 -8.38
C THR A 286 6.40 -3.78 -8.35
N LEU A 287 6.76 -4.61 -7.36
CA LEU A 287 8.11 -5.16 -7.26
C LEU A 287 8.50 -5.97 -8.50
N ARG A 288 7.60 -6.84 -8.98
CA ARG A 288 7.82 -7.68 -10.16
C ARG A 288 8.01 -6.86 -11.44
N TYR A 289 7.45 -5.66 -11.53
CA TYR A 289 7.68 -4.77 -12.67
C TYR A 289 9.13 -4.29 -12.76
N TYR A 290 9.83 -4.15 -11.63
CA TYR A 290 11.21 -3.67 -11.54
C TYR A 290 12.28 -4.78 -11.50
N ILE A 291 11.90 -6.04 -11.80
CA ILE A 291 12.80 -7.21 -11.81
C ILE A 291 13.21 -7.58 -13.23
#